data_AF-A0A9D7WHH7-F1
#
_entry.id   AF-A0A9D7WHH7-F1
#
_cell.length_a   1.000
_cell.length_b   1.000
_cell.length_c   1.000
_cell.angle_alpha   90.00
_cell.angle_beta   90.00
_cell.angle_gamma   90.00
#
_symmetry.space_group_name_H-M   'P 1'
#
loop_
_entity.id
_entity.type
_entity.pdbx_description
1 polymer ?
#
loop_
_entity_poly.entity_id
_entity_poly.type
_entity_poly.pdbx_seq_one_letter_code
_entity_poly.pdbx_strand_id
1 'polypeptide(L)' 'MTNYGERVALVTGGLRGIGRGIAERLLAEGMQVYLVDIESDETAADLMQGIEGQATYLKLN' A
#
# COMPACT_ATOMS: atom_id res chain seq x y z
N MET A 1 18.57 -9.00 -6.66
CA MET A 1 17.59 -8.64 -5.61
C MET A 1 18.14 -7.45 -4.87
N THR A 2 17.55 -6.27 -5.08
CA THR A 2 17.95 -5.05 -4.37
C THR A 2 17.32 -5.09 -3.00
N ASN A 3 18.11 -4.97 -1.93
CA ASN A 3 17.59 -4.92 -0.57
C ASN A 3 17.03 -3.51 -0.31
N TYR A 4 15.72 -3.39 -0.10
CA TYR A 4 15.03 -2.12 0.13
C TYR A 4 14.76 -1.84 1.61
N GLY A 5 15.42 -2.55 2.54
CA GLY A 5 15.08 -2.58 3.98
C GLY A 5 15.02 -1.25 4.76
N GLU A 6 15.32 -0.11 4.12
CA GLU A 6 15.17 1.23 4.70
C GLU A 6 14.30 2.17 3.85
N ARG A 7 13.76 1.70 2.73
CA ARG A 7 12.99 2.53 1.80
C ARG A 7 11.51 2.41 2.04
N VAL A 8 10.88 3.57 2.11
CA VAL A 8 9.43 3.72 2.20
C VAL A 8 8.90 4.04 0.81
N ALA A 9 7.83 3.35 0.40
CA ALA A 9 7.10 3.67 -0.82
C ALA A 9 5.78 4.37 -0.49
N LEU A 10 5.46 5.43 -1.24
CA LEU A 10 4.17 6.11 -1.20
C LEU A 10 3.43 5.82 -2.50
N VAL A 11 2.23 5.24 -2.41
CA VAL A 11 1.43 4.84 -3.57
C VAL A 11 0.08 5.55 -3.54
N THR A 12 -0.11 6.48 -4.47
CA THR A 12 -1.38 7.18 -4.70
C THR A 12 -2.33 6.35 -5.55
N GLY A 13 -3.62 6.38 -5.28
CA GLY A 13 -4.61 5.50 -5.93
C GLY A 13 -4.46 4.03 -5.50
N GLY A 14 -3.96 3.81 -4.29
CA GLY A 14 -3.47 2.51 -3.82
C GLY A 14 -4.55 1.48 -3.47
N LEU A 15 -5.82 1.88 -3.42
CA LEU A 15 -6.89 1.01 -2.95
C LEU A 15 -7.34 -0.04 -3.98
N ARG A 16 -7.10 0.20 -5.28
CA ARG A 16 -7.58 -0.67 -6.36
C ARG A 16 -6.72 -0.65 -7.61
N GLY A 17 -7.04 -1.56 -8.54
CA GLY A 17 -6.44 -1.61 -9.86
C GLY A 17 -4.92 -1.69 -9.83
N ILE A 18 -4.27 -0.83 -10.63
CA ILE A 18 -2.81 -0.81 -10.76
C ILE A 18 -2.13 -0.40 -9.45
N GLY A 19 -2.67 0.59 -8.73
CA GLY A 19 -2.08 1.06 -7.48
C GLY A 19 -1.98 -0.04 -6.43
N ARG A 20 -3.04 -0.86 -6.31
CA ARG A 20 -3.03 -2.05 -5.45
C ARG A 20 -1.96 -3.07 -5.87
N GLY A 21 -1.88 -3.42 -7.16
CA GLY A 21 -0.88 -4.37 -7.65
C GLY A 21 0.56 -3.91 -7.43
N ILE A 22 0.81 -2.60 -7.54
CA ILE A 22 2.11 -2.00 -7.20
C ILE A 22 2.39 -2.16 -5.70
N ALA A 23 1.42 -1.86 -4.83
CA ALA A 23 1.57 -1.96 -3.38
C ALA A 23 1.91 -3.39 -2.94
N GLU A 24 1.14 -4.37 -3.41
CA GLU A 24 1.35 -5.80 -3.13
C GLU A 24 2.75 -6.26 -3.55
N ARG A 25 3.24 -5.81 -4.72
CA ARG A 25 4.58 -6.16 -5.19
C ARG A 25 5.68 -5.57 -4.30
N LEU A 26 5.55 -4.30 -3.91
CA LEU A 26 6.54 -3.62 -3.07
C LEU A 26 6.59 -4.20 -1.65
N LEU A 27 5.43 -4.55 -1.09
CA LEU A 27 5.34 -5.27 0.18
C LEU A 27 6.00 -6.65 0.11
N ALA A 28 5.79 -7.39 -0.98
CA ALA A 28 6.45 -8.68 -1.21
C ALA A 28 7.98 -8.56 -1.38
N GLU A 29 8.50 -7.37 -1.66
CA GLU A 29 9.93 -7.07 -1.65
C GLU A 29 10.45 -6.63 -0.26
N GLY A 30 9.58 -6.60 0.75
CA GLY A 30 9.91 -6.25 2.13
C GLY A 30 9.96 -4.76 2.42
N MET A 31 9.31 -3.93 1.58
CA MET A 31 9.26 -2.49 1.78
C MET A 31 8.13 -2.08 2.73
N GLN A 32 8.32 -0.96 3.42
CA GLN A 32 7.23 -0.25 4.07
C GLN A 32 6.44 0.55 3.02
N VAL A 33 5.12 0.39 2.97
CA VAL A 33 4.29 0.99 1.93
C VAL A 33 3.16 1.81 2.53
N TYR A 34 3.08 3.08 2.15
CA TYR A 34 1.98 3.97 2.47
C TYR A 34 1.05 4.12 1.28
N LEU A 35 -0.23 3.83 1.48
CA LEU A 35 -1.25 3.90 0.46
C LEU A 35 -2.08 5.15 0.66
N VAL A 36 -2.35 5.86 -0.42
CA VAL A 36 -3.02 7.15 -0.39
C VAL A 36 -4.12 7.15 -1.43
N ASP A 37 -5.32 7.59 -1.07
CA ASP A 37 -6.45 7.67 -1.98
C ASP A 37 -7.42 8.77 -1.55
N ILE A 38 -8.28 9.20 -2.48
CA ILE A 38 -9.30 10.23 -2.29
C ILE A 38 -10.66 9.63 -1.90
N GLU A 39 -10.93 8.37 -2.24
CA GLU A 39 -12.17 7.67 -1.87
C GLU A 39 -11.93 6.84 -0.59
N SER A 40 -12.84 6.93 0.38
CA SER A 40 -12.66 6.37 1.72
C SER A 40 -13.88 5.59 2.16
N ASP A 41 -13.70 4.29 2.35
CA ASP A 41 -13.68 3.65 3.67
C ASP A 41 -13.92 2.14 3.54
N GLU A 42 -14.77 1.69 2.61
CA GLU A 42 -15.05 0.25 2.44
C GLU A 42 -13.84 -0.51 1.84
N THR A 43 -13.24 0.00 0.76
CA THR A 43 -12.13 -0.69 0.07
C THR A 43 -10.83 -0.71 0.88
N ALA A 44 -10.64 0.24 1.80
CA ALA A 44 -9.44 0.31 2.64
C ALA A 44 -9.42 -0.81 3.70
N ALA A 45 -10.58 -1.17 4.24
CA ALA A 45 -10.71 -2.26 5.19
C ALA A 45 -10.40 -3.62 4.54
N ASP A 46 -10.93 -3.86 3.33
CA ASP A 46 -10.65 -5.08 2.55
C ASP A 46 -9.17 -5.21 2.21
N LEU A 47 -8.53 -4.10 1.86
CA LEU A 47 -7.10 -4.07 1.56
C LEU A 47 -6.26 -4.39 2.82
N MET A 48 -6.59 -3.79 3.97
CA MET A 48 -5.88 -4.06 5.24
C MET A 48 -6.04 -5.50 5.73
N GLN A 49 -7.15 -6.18 5.40
CA GLN A 49 -7.32 -7.60 5.72
C GLN A 49 -6.48 -8.53 4.84
N GLY A 50 -6.18 -8.13 3.60
CA GLY A 50 -5.40 -8.93 2.65
C GLY A 50 -3.88 -8.72 2.73
N ILE A 51 -3.43 -7.66 3.41
CA ILE A 51 -2.01 -7.32 3.52
C ILE A 51 -1.50 -7.69 4.91
N GLU A 52 -0.77 -8.81 5.01
CA GLU A 52 0.03 -9.12 6.20
C GLU A 52 1.35 -8.34 6.16
N GLY A 53 1.45 -7.26 6.94
CA GLY A 53 2.70 -6.53 7.21
C GLY A 53 2.82 -5.13 6.61
N GLN A 54 3.62 -4.29 7.27
CA GLN A 54 4.15 -2.93 6.96
C GLN A 54 3.38 -1.93 6.06
N ALA A 55 2.12 -2.18 5.72
CA ALA A 55 1.29 -1.26 4.96
C ALA A 55 0.51 -0.32 5.88
N THR A 56 0.35 0.93 5.44
CA THR A 56 -0.46 1.93 6.16
C THR A 56 -1.25 2.77 5.17
N TYR A 57 -2.56 2.87 5.36
CA TYR A 57 -3.40 3.75 4.54
C TYR A 57 -3.50 5.15 5.16
N LEU A 58 -3.36 6.17 4.32
CA LEU A 58 -3.52 7.58 4.65
C LEU A 58 -4.61 8.16 3.76
N LYS A 59 -5.71 8.60 4.38
CA LYS A 59 -6.76 9.36 3.70
C LYS A 59 -6.28 10.78 3.43
N LEU A 60 -6.44 11.26 2.19
CA LEU A 60 -6.26 12.68 1.88
C LEU A 60 -7.54 13.43 2.21
N ASN A 61 -7.41 14.47 3.05
CA ASN A 61 -8.49 15.40 3.39
C ASN A 61 -8.57 16.56 2.41
#